data_AF-A0A7W0ELY4-F1
#
_entry.id   AF-A0A7W0ELY4-F1
#
_cell.length_a   1.000
_cell.length_b   1.000
_cell.length_c   1.000
_cell.angle_alpha   90.00
_cell.angle_beta   90.00
_cell.angle_gamma   90.00
#
_symmetry.space_group_name_H-M   'P 1'
#
loop_
_entity.id
_entity.type
_entity.pdbx_description
1 polymer ?
#
loop_
_entity_poly.entity_id
_entity_poly.type
_entity_poly.pdbx_seq_one_letter_code
_entity_poly.pdbx_strand_id
1 'polypeptide(L)'
;MSDFIMGALQGVRSKLLDLTRRNRLLNYKESAKSIRVVDELPDEVFRILVLEGKSMEFVPLQDDSASAQLSIPGINPLTERKGESVDRQNELPTPSSLVAKKHRDTRLQTPFADVVLERRCKKLLQESRTAIEETGSNLLHLAMGFVEWSESVDSSELTRSPLILVPVKIERTRINRETNCYTYVISYTGEDIETNLSLAEKFNHDFNMVLPTLDEEVLPETYFRDVTETVARRINWRVAREMVLGLFSFSKLLMYRDLDPDRWPEGSRIIDHENITRVLGGRNEPESGNKIYGEEYDIDRDPRAADTRLILDADSSQTSVIIDVVHNKENLVVEGPP
;
A
#
# COMPACT_ATOMS: atom_id res chain seq x y z
N MET A 1 19.75 8.12 30.29
CA MET A 1 18.40 7.56 30.05
C MET A 1 17.87 7.98 28.70
N SER A 2 17.88 9.29 28.37
CA SER A 2 17.52 9.80 27.03
C SER A 2 18.27 9.12 25.88
N ASP A 3 19.60 8.97 25.98
CA ASP A 3 20.39 8.32 24.91
C ASP A 3 20.06 6.84 24.70
N PHE A 4 19.70 6.13 25.78
CA PHE A 4 19.27 4.74 25.70
C PHE A 4 17.91 4.61 25.01
N ILE A 5 16.95 5.46 25.39
CA ILE A 5 15.62 5.50 24.76
C ILE A 5 15.74 5.87 23.29
N MET A 6 16.60 6.84 22.97
CA MET A 6 16.88 7.23 21.59
C MET A 6 17.48 6.06 20.79
N GLY A 7 18.46 5.34 21.35
CA GLY A 7 19.03 4.15 20.73
C GLY A 7 18.00 3.02 20.55
N ALA A 8 17.15 2.78 21.54
CA ALA A 8 16.07 1.79 21.47
C ALA A 8 15.03 2.16 20.39
N LEU A 9 14.63 3.44 20.33
CA LEU A 9 13.73 3.98 19.32
C LEU A 9 14.33 3.82 17.92
N GLN A 10 15.60 4.17 17.74
CA GLN A 10 16.32 3.94 16.48
C GLN A 10 16.39 2.45 16.10
N GLY A 11 16.56 1.57 17.09
CA GLY A 11 16.51 0.12 16.91
C GLY A 11 15.15 -0.38 16.44
N VAL A 12 14.04 0.17 16.95
CA VAL A 12 12.69 -0.16 16.48
C VAL A 12 12.44 0.42 15.09
N ARG A 13 12.82 1.68 14.87
CA ARG A 13 12.70 2.35 13.57
C ARG A 13 13.43 1.59 12.47
N SER A 14 14.68 1.19 12.68
CA SER A 14 15.45 0.43 11.67
C SER A 14 14.79 -0.91 11.28
N LYS A 15 14.04 -1.56 12.18
CA LYS A 15 13.28 -2.79 11.87
C LYS A 15 12.04 -2.54 11.01
N LEU A 16 11.47 -1.34 11.07
CA LEU A 16 10.33 -0.94 10.26
C LEU A 16 10.74 -0.55 8.83
N LEU A 17 12.00 -0.14 8.67
CA LEU A 17 12.58 0.24 7.38
C LEU A 17 12.86 -1.00 6.51
N ASP A 18 11.81 -1.54 5.88
CA ASP A 18 11.89 -2.72 5.00
C ASP A 18 12.39 -2.34 3.59
N LEU A 19 13.70 -2.08 3.48
CA LEU A 19 14.39 -1.77 2.22
C LEU A 19 14.84 -3.02 1.44
N THR A 20 14.24 -4.16 1.73
CA THR A 20 14.61 -5.44 1.14
C THR A 20 13.77 -5.74 -0.11
N ARG A 21 14.22 -6.68 -0.94
CA ARG A 21 13.46 -7.22 -2.09
C ARG A 21 12.15 -7.92 -1.73
N ARG A 22 11.83 -8.08 -0.43
CA ARG A 22 10.53 -8.61 0.03
C ARG A 22 9.44 -7.55 -0.04
N ASN A 23 9.82 -6.28 0.04
CA ASN A 23 8.91 -5.16 -0.06
C ASN A 23 8.43 -5.02 -1.52
N ARG A 24 7.13 -5.18 -1.75
CA ARG A 24 6.53 -5.08 -3.09
C ARG A 24 6.58 -3.66 -3.67
N LEU A 25 6.78 -2.65 -2.83
CA LEU A 25 7.05 -1.28 -3.26
C LEU A 25 8.47 -1.15 -3.85
N LEU A 26 9.41 -2.02 -3.47
CA LEU A 26 10.79 -2.02 -4.01
C LEU A 26 11.00 -3.05 -5.12
N ASN A 27 10.26 -4.15 -5.06
CA ASN A 27 10.40 -5.27 -5.98
C ASN A 27 9.04 -5.81 -6.38
N TYR A 28 8.34 -5.03 -7.21
CA TYR A 28 7.06 -5.40 -7.75
C TYR A 28 7.20 -6.58 -8.72
N LYS A 29 6.43 -7.63 -8.44
CA LYS A 29 6.25 -8.78 -9.31
C LYS A 29 4.78 -8.93 -9.64
N GLU A 30 4.50 -9.15 -10.93
CA GLU A 30 3.14 -9.43 -11.38
C GLU A 30 2.67 -10.78 -10.82
N SER A 31 1.39 -10.83 -10.45
CA SER A 31 0.77 -12.04 -9.91
C SER A 31 -0.69 -12.14 -10.34
N ALA A 32 -1.34 -13.25 -10.01
CA ALA A 32 -2.79 -13.38 -10.14
C ALA A 32 -3.59 -12.39 -9.24
N LYS A 33 -2.93 -11.68 -8.31
CA LYS A 33 -3.48 -10.62 -7.46
C LYS A 33 -3.15 -9.23 -8.00
N SER A 34 -3.08 -9.08 -9.32
CA SER A 34 -2.85 -7.79 -9.98
C SER A 34 -3.50 -7.77 -11.36
N ILE A 35 -3.99 -6.61 -11.77
CA ILE A 35 -4.57 -6.37 -13.09
C ILE A 35 -3.81 -5.22 -13.73
N ARG A 36 -3.16 -5.50 -14.85
CA ARG A 36 -2.52 -4.49 -15.69
C ARG A 36 -3.56 -3.80 -16.58
N VAL A 37 -3.43 -2.50 -16.71
CA VAL A 37 -4.13 -1.67 -17.69
C VAL A 37 -3.23 -1.46 -18.90
N VAL A 38 -3.78 -1.51 -20.11
CA VAL A 38 -3.07 -1.36 -21.40
C VAL A 38 -3.79 -0.34 -22.27
N ASP A 39 -3.12 0.23 -23.28
CA ASP A 39 -3.74 1.14 -24.26
C ASP A 39 -4.53 2.32 -23.63
N GLU A 40 -4.09 2.80 -22.47
CA GLU A 40 -4.65 3.97 -21.78
C GLU A 40 -3.59 5.04 -21.56
N LEU A 41 -4.04 6.27 -21.30
CA LEU A 41 -3.17 7.41 -20.99
C LEU A 41 -3.22 7.72 -19.48
N PRO A 42 -2.08 7.68 -18.76
CA PRO A 42 -2.04 7.94 -17.32
C PRO A 42 -2.75 9.22 -16.88
N ASP A 43 -2.50 10.35 -17.57
CA ASP A 43 -3.13 11.63 -17.26
C ASP A 43 -4.65 11.62 -17.45
N GLU A 44 -5.15 10.93 -18.48
CA GLU A 44 -6.60 10.85 -18.75
C GLU A 44 -7.29 9.96 -17.72
N VAL A 45 -6.68 8.81 -17.39
CA VAL A 45 -7.17 7.93 -16.32
C VAL A 45 -7.18 8.67 -14.98
N PHE A 46 -6.10 9.39 -14.66
CA PHE A 46 -6.03 10.20 -13.45
C PHE A 46 -7.10 11.29 -13.42
N ARG A 47 -7.28 12.03 -14.53
CA ARG A 47 -8.33 13.04 -14.62
C ARG A 47 -9.72 12.46 -14.39
N ILE A 48 -10.06 11.36 -15.06
CA ILE A 48 -11.41 10.76 -14.96
C ILE A 48 -11.65 10.16 -13.57
N LEU A 49 -10.68 9.43 -13.04
CA LEU A 49 -10.82 8.68 -11.79
C LEU A 49 -10.71 9.58 -10.56
N VAL A 50 -9.73 10.48 -10.53
CA VAL A 50 -9.39 11.32 -9.37
C VAL A 50 -10.06 12.68 -9.47
N LEU A 51 -9.78 13.45 -10.53
CA LEU A 51 -10.23 14.84 -10.63
C LEU A 51 -11.74 14.96 -10.89
N GLU A 52 -12.30 14.08 -11.73
CA GLU A 52 -13.73 14.03 -12.03
C GLU A 52 -14.50 13.09 -11.08
N GLY A 53 -13.80 12.27 -10.29
CA GLY A 53 -14.39 11.33 -9.33
C GLY A 53 -15.26 10.23 -9.95
N LYS A 54 -15.04 9.88 -11.23
CA LYS A 54 -15.85 8.88 -11.94
C LYS A 54 -15.31 7.48 -11.74
N SER A 55 -16.21 6.51 -11.61
CA SER A 55 -15.83 5.10 -11.65
C SER A 55 -15.47 4.67 -13.07
N MET A 56 -14.47 3.80 -13.22
CA MET A 56 -14.05 3.24 -14.50
C MET A 56 -14.23 1.72 -14.54
N GLU A 57 -14.80 1.19 -15.62
CA GLU A 57 -15.09 -0.24 -15.84
C GLU A 57 -13.92 -0.94 -16.52
N PHE A 58 -13.47 -2.08 -16.00
CA PHE A 58 -12.47 -2.90 -16.69
C PHE A 58 -13.06 -3.56 -17.94
N VAL A 59 -12.35 -3.47 -19.05
CA VAL A 59 -12.71 -4.08 -20.33
C VAL A 59 -11.71 -5.18 -20.66
N PRO A 60 -12.19 -6.39 -21.04
CA PRO A 60 -11.32 -7.48 -21.47
C PRO A 60 -10.65 -7.15 -22.81
N LEU A 61 -9.61 -7.90 -23.15
CA LEU A 61 -8.92 -7.80 -24.44
C LEU A 61 -9.92 -8.02 -25.57
N GLN A 62 -10.08 -7.01 -26.45
CA GLN A 62 -10.94 -7.13 -27.63
C GLN A 62 -10.20 -7.86 -28.76
N ASP A 63 -10.80 -8.91 -29.30
CA ASP A 63 -10.39 -9.58 -30.56
C ASP A 63 -10.71 -8.68 -31.78
N ASP A 64 -10.28 -7.42 -31.77
CA ASP A 64 -10.56 -6.54 -32.90
C ASP A 64 -9.60 -6.89 -34.03
N SER A 65 -10.13 -7.35 -35.16
CA SER A 65 -9.38 -7.95 -36.28
C SER A 65 -8.39 -6.99 -36.96
N ALA A 66 -8.33 -5.73 -36.52
CA ALA A 66 -7.36 -4.72 -36.92
C ALA A 66 -6.05 -4.75 -36.09
N SER A 67 -6.04 -5.39 -34.91
CA SER A 67 -4.83 -5.69 -34.13
C SER A 67 -4.19 -7.02 -34.53
N ALA A 68 -4.74 -7.73 -35.53
CA ALA A 68 -4.25 -9.02 -36.02
C ALA A 68 -2.86 -9.00 -36.68
N GLN A 69 -2.23 -7.83 -36.86
CA GLN A 69 -0.80 -7.73 -37.20
C GLN A 69 0.13 -7.81 -35.98
N LEU A 70 -0.42 -7.82 -34.77
CA LEU A 70 0.23 -8.32 -33.56
C LEU A 70 -0.19 -9.78 -33.33
N SER A 71 0.02 -10.63 -34.35
CA SER A 71 0.02 -12.08 -34.16
C SER A 71 1.22 -12.44 -33.28
N ILE A 72 1.02 -12.47 -31.96
CA ILE A 72 2.04 -12.86 -30.98
C ILE A 72 2.18 -14.38 -31.02
N PRO A 73 3.29 -14.96 -31.53
CA PRO A 73 3.52 -16.39 -31.42
C PRO A 73 4.01 -16.67 -30.00
N GLY A 74 3.15 -17.21 -29.13
CA GLY A 74 3.58 -17.74 -27.83
C GLY A 74 2.66 -17.53 -26.63
N ILE A 75 1.50 -16.91 -26.79
CA ILE A 75 0.51 -16.81 -25.70
C ILE A 75 -0.27 -18.13 -25.62
N ASN A 76 0.24 -19.08 -24.83
CA ASN A 76 -0.59 -20.13 -24.28
C ASN A 76 -1.38 -19.54 -23.10
N PRO A 77 -2.73 -19.53 -23.12
CA PRO A 77 -3.56 -18.96 -22.03
C PRO A 77 -3.49 -19.74 -20.70
N LEU A 78 -2.51 -20.63 -20.51
CA LEU A 78 -2.36 -21.52 -19.36
C LEU A 78 -0.94 -21.57 -18.76
N THR A 79 -0.05 -20.65 -19.10
CA THR A 79 1.29 -20.62 -18.45
C THR A 79 1.56 -19.26 -17.83
N GLU A 80 1.45 -19.20 -16.50
CA GLU A 80 2.19 -18.24 -15.68
C GLU A 80 3.68 -18.42 -16.02
N ARG A 81 4.19 -17.64 -16.98
CA ARG A 81 5.64 -17.60 -17.24
C ARG A 81 6.29 -16.95 -16.03
N LYS A 82 6.94 -17.80 -15.21
CA LYS A 82 7.99 -17.40 -14.28
C LYS A 82 8.95 -16.46 -15.00
N GLY A 83 9.26 -15.37 -14.33
CA GLY A 83 9.91 -14.20 -14.91
C GLY A 83 11.16 -14.53 -15.69
N GLU A 84 11.28 -13.88 -16.84
CA GLU A 84 12.53 -13.47 -17.50
C GLU A 84 12.13 -12.63 -18.72
N SER A 85 12.85 -11.53 -18.93
CA SER A 85 12.62 -10.43 -19.89
C SER A 85 11.49 -9.44 -19.54
N VAL A 86 11.88 -8.19 -19.29
CA VAL A 86 11.00 -7.02 -19.23
C VAL A 86 10.34 -6.89 -20.60
N ASP A 87 9.07 -7.25 -20.67
CA ASP A 87 8.31 -7.28 -21.92
C ASP A 87 7.94 -5.84 -22.32
N ARG A 88 8.88 -5.17 -23.00
CA ARG A 88 8.80 -3.78 -23.50
C ARG A 88 7.60 -3.54 -24.43
N GLN A 89 6.92 -4.59 -24.87
CA GLN A 89 5.76 -4.53 -25.75
C GLN A 89 4.46 -4.09 -25.05
N ASN A 90 4.47 -3.98 -23.72
CA ASN A 90 3.29 -3.70 -22.91
C ASN A 90 3.30 -2.30 -22.26
N GLU A 91 4.12 -1.39 -22.75
CA GLU A 91 4.21 -0.02 -22.26
C GLU A 91 3.04 0.83 -22.78
N LEU A 92 2.49 1.69 -21.93
CA LEU A 92 1.35 2.55 -22.27
C LEU A 92 1.73 3.59 -23.34
N PRO A 93 0.80 3.92 -24.25
CA PRO A 93 1.06 4.85 -25.33
C PRO A 93 1.48 6.23 -24.79
N THR A 94 2.38 6.90 -25.51
CA THR A 94 2.75 8.30 -25.25
C THR A 94 1.58 9.24 -25.62
N PRO A 95 1.35 10.35 -24.90
CA PRO A 95 0.28 11.26 -25.25
C PRO A 95 0.59 11.87 -26.62
N SER A 96 -0.32 11.69 -27.59
CA SER A 96 -0.27 12.43 -28.84
C SER A 96 -0.96 13.79 -28.65
N SER A 97 -0.71 14.74 -29.55
CA SER A 97 -1.36 16.06 -29.51
C SER A 97 -2.90 16.00 -29.59
N LEU A 98 -3.46 14.88 -30.04
CA LEU A 98 -4.90 14.64 -30.13
C LEU A 98 -5.27 13.36 -29.37
N VAL A 99 -5.78 13.53 -28.15
CA VAL A 99 -6.29 12.41 -27.35
C VAL A 99 -7.51 11.79 -28.05
N ALA A 100 -7.40 10.50 -28.39
CA ALA A 100 -8.48 9.75 -29.01
C ALA A 100 -9.70 9.65 -28.08
N LYS A 101 -10.91 9.59 -28.65
CA LYS A 101 -12.16 9.47 -27.87
C LYS A 101 -12.19 8.26 -26.93
N LYS A 102 -11.52 7.16 -27.32
CA LYS A 102 -11.43 5.94 -26.50
C LYS A 102 -10.72 6.18 -25.16
N HIS A 103 -9.72 7.06 -25.09
CA HIS A 103 -9.01 7.38 -23.85
C HIS A 103 -9.75 8.40 -22.96
N ARG A 104 -10.93 8.87 -23.39
CA ARG A 104 -11.77 9.84 -22.65
C ARG A 104 -13.04 9.22 -22.09
N ASP A 105 -13.23 7.92 -22.29
CA ASP A 105 -14.37 7.20 -21.75
C ASP A 105 -14.04 6.63 -20.35
N THR A 106 -15.03 6.01 -19.71
CA THR A 106 -14.87 5.41 -18.38
C THR A 106 -14.50 3.95 -18.45
N ARG A 107 -13.75 3.52 -19.48
CA ARG A 107 -13.32 2.14 -19.66
C ARG A 107 -11.81 2.03 -19.46
N LEU A 108 -11.37 0.91 -18.90
CA LEU A 108 -9.97 0.58 -18.68
C LEU A 108 -9.64 -0.71 -19.42
N GLN A 109 -8.92 -0.61 -20.54
CA GLN A 109 -8.53 -1.79 -21.30
C GLN A 109 -7.54 -2.66 -20.54
N THR A 110 -7.71 -3.98 -20.65
CA THR A 110 -6.84 -4.97 -20.00
C THR A 110 -6.40 -6.04 -21.00
N PRO A 111 -5.24 -6.69 -20.80
CA PRO A 111 -4.74 -7.72 -21.71
C PRO A 111 -5.38 -9.11 -21.46
N PHE A 112 -6.45 -9.18 -20.67
CA PHE A 112 -7.04 -10.44 -20.22
C PHE A 112 -8.36 -10.72 -20.92
N ALA A 113 -8.57 -11.97 -21.31
CA ALA A 113 -9.89 -12.45 -21.71
C ALA A 113 -10.88 -12.42 -20.52
N ASP A 114 -12.19 -12.34 -20.80
CA ASP A 114 -13.26 -12.18 -19.81
C ASP A 114 -13.12 -13.06 -18.56
N VAL A 115 -12.98 -14.38 -18.76
CA VAL A 115 -12.95 -15.36 -17.66
C VAL A 115 -11.72 -15.15 -16.76
N VAL A 116 -10.58 -14.79 -17.36
CA VAL A 116 -9.34 -14.54 -16.61
C VAL A 116 -9.43 -13.21 -15.88
N LEU A 117 -9.96 -12.17 -16.53
CA LEU A 117 -10.20 -10.86 -15.94
C LEU A 117 -11.12 -10.98 -14.72
N GLU A 118 -12.28 -11.62 -14.88
CA GLU A 118 -13.24 -11.83 -13.79
C GLU A 118 -12.60 -12.56 -12.60
N ARG A 119 -11.82 -13.62 -12.86
CA ARG A 119 -11.13 -14.36 -11.80
C ARG A 119 -10.15 -13.46 -11.03
N ARG A 120 -9.38 -12.63 -11.73
CA ARG A 120 -8.43 -11.68 -11.10
C ARG A 120 -9.17 -10.58 -10.32
N CYS A 121 -10.21 -10.00 -10.90
CA CYS A 121 -11.05 -8.99 -10.23
C CYS A 121 -11.69 -9.54 -8.95
N LYS A 122 -12.29 -10.74 -9.02
CA LYS A 122 -12.89 -11.41 -7.86
C LYS A 122 -11.86 -11.66 -6.76
N LYS A 123 -10.65 -12.09 -7.12
CA LYS A 123 -9.57 -12.33 -6.16
C LYS A 123 -9.11 -11.03 -5.50
N LEU A 124 -8.89 -9.96 -6.28
CA LEU A 124 -8.55 -8.65 -5.75
C LEU A 124 -9.63 -8.09 -4.82
N LEU A 125 -10.90 -8.21 -5.21
CA LEU A 125 -12.03 -7.79 -4.39
C LEU A 125 -12.04 -8.52 -3.03
N GLN A 126 -11.90 -9.85 -3.03
CA GLN A 126 -11.86 -10.63 -1.79
C GLN A 126 -10.69 -10.21 -0.90
N GLU A 127 -9.49 -10.13 -1.45
CA GLU A 127 -8.27 -9.79 -0.69
C GLU A 127 -8.30 -8.35 -0.18
N SER A 128 -8.87 -7.41 -0.94
CA SER A 128 -9.05 -6.02 -0.49
C SER A 128 -9.97 -5.90 0.71
N ARG A 129 -11.06 -6.69 0.75
CA ARG A 129 -11.98 -6.74 1.90
C ARG A 129 -11.32 -7.36 3.11
N THR A 130 -10.65 -8.50 2.92
CA THR A 130 -9.91 -9.15 4.00
C THR A 130 -8.83 -8.23 4.57
N ALA A 131 -8.10 -7.49 3.73
CA ALA A 131 -7.11 -6.52 4.20
C ALA A 131 -7.74 -5.42 5.08
N ILE A 132 -8.90 -4.89 4.71
CA ILE A 132 -9.62 -3.89 5.51
C ILE A 132 -10.16 -4.51 6.82
N GLU A 133 -10.71 -5.72 6.76
CA GLU A 133 -11.22 -6.43 7.95
C GLU A 133 -10.11 -6.75 8.95
N GLU A 134 -8.92 -7.11 8.48
CA GLU A 134 -7.77 -7.49 9.31
C GLU A 134 -6.96 -6.30 9.82
N THR A 135 -6.78 -5.26 9.01
CA THR A 135 -5.85 -4.15 9.30
C THR A 135 -6.54 -2.80 9.49
N GLY A 136 -7.82 -2.69 9.12
CA GLY A 136 -8.55 -1.42 9.09
C GLY A 136 -8.12 -0.46 7.98
N SER A 137 -7.14 -0.84 7.14
CA SER A 137 -6.56 0.03 6.11
C SER A 137 -6.87 -0.46 4.69
N ASN A 138 -7.13 0.47 3.78
CA ASN A 138 -7.25 0.18 2.37
C ASN A 138 -5.88 -0.09 1.74
N LEU A 139 -5.65 -1.32 1.28
CA LEU A 139 -4.40 -1.69 0.61
C LEU A 139 -4.51 -1.68 -0.93
N LEU A 140 -5.72 -1.50 -1.49
CA LEU A 140 -5.94 -1.59 -2.92
C LEU A 140 -5.62 -0.25 -3.59
N HIS A 141 -4.61 -0.25 -4.46
CA HIS A 141 -4.17 0.94 -5.18
C HIS A 141 -4.02 0.66 -6.67
N LEU A 142 -4.31 1.68 -7.48
CA LEU A 142 -3.88 1.76 -8.86
C LEU A 142 -2.48 2.40 -8.87
N ALA A 143 -1.46 1.57 -9.09
CA ALA A 143 -0.11 2.04 -9.32
C ALA A 143 -0.01 2.65 -10.72
N MET A 144 0.52 3.87 -10.83
CA MET A 144 0.78 4.56 -12.08
C MET A 144 2.27 4.87 -12.19
N GLY A 145 2.89 4.40 -13.28
CA GLY A 145 4.32 4.52 -13.54
C GLY A 145 5.15 3.60 -12.65
N PHE A 146 6.23 3.08 -13.22
CA PHE A 146 7.18 2.25 -12.51
C PHE A 146 8.59 2.72 -12.83
N VAL A 147 9.49 2.75 -11.85
CA VAL A 147 10.92 2.81 -12.13
C VAL A 147 11.46 1.39 -12.26
N GLU A 148 12.16 1.14 -13.36
CA GLU A 148 13.04 -0.01 -13.53
C GLU A 148 14.44 0.40 -13.06
N TRP A 149 14.97 -0.31 -12.07
CA TRP A 149 16.23 0.02 -11.43
C TRP A 149 16.97 -1.24 -10.99
N SER A 150 18.25 -1.11 -10.63
CA SER A 150 19.09 -2.22 -10.17
C SER A 150 19.78 -1.85 -8.85
N GLU A 151 19.95 -2.81 -7.95
CA GLU A 151 20.62 -2.56 -6.66
C GLU A 151 22.13 -2.31 -6.82
N SER A 152 22.75 -2.86 -7.86
CA SER A 152 24.17 -2.64 -8.16
C SER A 152 24.38 -2.28 -9.62
N VAL A 153 25.49 -1.61 -9.89
CA VAL A 153 25.89 -1.19 -11.25
C VAL A 153 26.17 -2.40 -12.15
N ASP A 154 26.63 -3.50 -11.56
CA ASP A 154 26.99 -4.72 -12.28
C ASP A 154 25.84 -5.74 -12.37
N SER A 155 24.72 -5.51 -11.68
CA SER A 155 23.57 -6.42 -11.75
C SER A 155 22.77 -6.19 -13.02
N SER A 156 22.53 -7.27 -13.76
CA SER A 156 21.59 -7.30 -14.87
C SER A 156 20.13 -7.50 -14.43
N GLU A 157 19.89 -7.76 -13.14
CA GLU A 157 18.55 -7.95 -12.61
C GLU A 157 17.89 -6.59 -12.33
N LEU A 158 16.97 -6.20 -13.21
CA LEU A 158 16.13 -5.03 -13.00
C LEU A 158 14.96 -5.38 -12.08
N THR A 159 14.83 -4.62 -10.99
CA THR A 159 13.66 -4.57 -10.13
C THR A 159 12.72 -3.46 -10.59
N ARG A 160 11.44 -3.59 -10.27
CA ARG A 160 10.41 -2.61 -10.61
C ARG A 160 9.77 -2.06 -9.35
N SER A 161 9.58 -0.75 -9.30
CA SER A 161 8.94 -0.08 -8.17
C SER A 161 7.87 0.88 -8.68
N PRO A 162 6.62 0.81 -8.16
CA PRO A 162 5.59 1.78 -8.52
C PRO A 162 6.02 3.20 -8.11
N LEU A 163 5.54 4.20 -8.84
CA LEU A 163 5.86 5.60 -8.59
C LEU A 163 4.73 6.33 -7.86
N ILE A 164 3.54 6.34 -8.45
CA ILE A 164 2.32 6.96 -7.89
C ILE A 164 1.35 5.84 -7.54
N LEU A 165 0.68 5.95 -6.38
CA LEU A 165 -0.25 4.96 -5.87
C LEU A 165 -1.56 5.66 -5.53
N VAL A 166 -2.57 5.46 -6.39
CA VAL A 166 -3.90 6.04 -6.21
C VAL A 166 -4.78 5.04 -5.44
N PRO A 167 -5.28 5.37 -4.25
CA PRO A 167 -6.12 4.47 -3.48
C PRO A 167 -7.49 4.32 -4.13
N VAL A 168 -7.90 3.08 -4.38
CA VAL A 168 -9.14 2.78 -5.11
C VAL A 168 -9.92 1.67 -4.45
N LYS A 169 -11.24 1.70 -4.60
CA LYS A 169 -12.12 0.57 -4.30
C LYS A 169 -12.50 -0.15 -5.59
N ILE A 170 -12.63 -1.47 -5.53
CA ILE A 170 -13.16 -2.30 -6.61
C ILE A 170 -14.56 -2.77 -6.25
N GLU A 171 -15.49 -2.69 -7.19
CA GLU A 171 -16.87 -3.11 -7.01
C GLU A 171 -17.32 -4.02 -8.16
N ARG A 172 -18.00 -5.12 -7.82
CA ARG A 172 -18.65 -5.99 -8.80
C ARG A 172 -19.99 -5.37 -9.18
N THR A 173 -20.25 -5.22 -10.47
CA THR A 173 -21.46 -4.57 -10.98
C THR A 173 -22.38 -5.59 -11.66
N ARG A 174 -22.61 -5.47 -12.96
CA ARG A 174 -23.57 -6.29 -13.73
C ARG A 174 -22.90 -7.53 -14.31
N ILE A 175 -23.72 -8.52 -14.67
CA ILE A 175 -23.27 -9.64 -15.51
C ILE A 175 -23.31 -9.23 -16.98
N ASN A 176 -22.24 -9.51 -17.72
CA ASN A 176 -22.26 -9.43 -19.17
C ASN A 176 -22.95 -10.69 -19.72
N ARG A 177 -24.08 -10.52 -20.41
CA ARG A 177 -24.90 -11.64 -20.92
C ARG A 177 -24.23 -12.40 -22.06
N GLU A 178 -23.32 -11.76 -22.80
CA GLU A 178 -22.63 -12.39 -23.93
C GLU A 178 -21.53 -13.34 -23.44
N THR A 179 -20.77 -12.92 -22.43
CA THR A 179 -19.62 -13.67 -21.91
C THR A 179 -19.94 -14.44 -20.62
N ASN A 180 -21.13 -14.23 -20.05
CA ASN A 180 -21.59 -14.78 -18.77
C ASN A 180 -20.62 -14.51 -17.59
N CYS A 181 -19.85 -13.42 -17.68
CA CYS A 181 -18.88 -12.99 -16.68
C CYS A 181 -19.36 -11.69 -16.00
N TYR A 182 -19.06 -11.50 -14.72
CA TYR A 182 -19.33 -10.23 -14.04
C TYR A 182 -18.36 -9.12 -14.51
N THR A 183 -18.91 -7.92 -14.63
CA THR A 183 -18.15 -6.68 -14.84
C THR A 183 -17.73 -6.08 -13.50
N TYR A 184 -16.63 -5.35 -13.51
CA TYR A 184 -16.03 -4.74 -12.32
C TYR A 184 -15.62 -3.31 -12.62
N VAL A 185 -15.84 -2.43 -11.66
CA VAL A 185 -15.44 -1.02 -11.73
C VAL A 185 -14.47 -0.70 -10.61
N ILE A 186 -13.59 0.26 -10.85
CA ILE A 186 -12.80 0.92 -9.79
C ILE A 186 -13.26 2.35 -9.62
N SER A 187 -13.10 2.87 -8.40
CA SER A 187 -13.35 4.28 -8.08
C SER A 187 -12.35 4.75 -7.03
N TYR A 188 -11.97 6.02 -7.11
CA TYR A 188 -11.12 6.66 -6.11
C TYR A 188 -11.81 6.67 -4.75
N THR A 189 -11.07 6.33 -3.68
CA THR A 189 -11.64 6.31 -2.32
C THR A 189 -11.77 7.71 -1.72
N GLY A 190 -11.05 8.69 -2.26
CA GLY A 190 -10.92 10.03 -1.66
C GLY A 190 -9.78 10.13 -0.64
N GLU A 191 -9.10 9.02 -0.34
CA GLU A 191 -7.88 9.01 0.48
C GLU A 191 -6.71 9.61 -0.29
N ASP A 192 -5.71 10.13 0.40
CA ASP A 192 -4.57 10.82 -0.21
C ASP A 192 -3.82 9.94 -1.22
N ILE A 193 -3.40 10.55 -2.33
CA ILE A 193 -2.57 9.89 -3.33
C ILE A 193 -1.12 9.91 -2.84
N GLU A 194 -0.53 8.72 -2.74
CA GLU A 194 0.82 8.57 -2.21
C GLU A 194 1.84 8.32 -3.32
N THR A 195 3.06 8.83 -3.12
CA THR A 195 4.23 8.36 -3.85
C THR A 195 4.91 7.23 -3.09
N ASN A 196 5.68 6.42 -3.79
CA ASN A 196 6.39 5.32 -3.18
C ASN A 196 7.54 5.79 -2.26
N LEU A 197 7.20 6.01 -1.00
CA LEU A 197 8.14 6.45 0.01
C LEU A 197 9.24 5.41 0.29
N SER A 198 8.96 4.11 0.14
CA SER A 198 9.99 3.07 0.32
C SER A 198 11.10 3.23 -0.71
N LEU A 199 10.71 3.55 -1.94
CA LEU A 199 11.64 3.82 -3.02
C LEU A 199 12.41 5.12 -2.78
N ALA A 200 11.76 6.18 -2.30
CA ALA A 200 12.43 7.44 -1.98
C ALA A 200 13.51 7.24 -0.90
N GLU A 201 13.20 6.53 0.18
CA GLU A 201 14.18 6.20 1.23
C GLU A 201 15.30 5.29 0.71
N LYS A 202 14.98 4.27 -0.10
CA LYS A 202 15.98 3.40 -0.73
C LYS A 202 16.94 4.21 -1.60
N PHE A 203 16.41 5.13 -2.41
CA PHE A 203 17.19 5.96 -3.32
C PHE A 203 18.04 6.99 -2.58
N ASN A 204 17.51 7.56 -1.52
CA ASN A 204 18.27 8.48 -0.69
C ASN A 204 19.42 7.77 0.05
N HIS A 205 19.13 6.64 0.69
CA HIS A 205 20.11 5.90 1.50
C HIS A 205 21.22 5.25 0.66
N ASP A 206 20.86 4.54 -0.42
CA ASP A 206 21.83 3.73 -1.16
C ASP A 206 22.47 4.48 -2.33
N PHE A 207 21.78 5.49 -2.88
CA PHE A 207 22.18 6.17 -4.11
C PHE A 207 22.37 7.68 -3.96
N ASN A 208 22.15 8.22 -2.75
CA ASN A 208 22.20 9.65 -2.43
C ASN A 208 21.36 10.49 -3.40
N MET A 209 20.18 9.95 -3.74
CA MET A 209 19.28 10.48 -4.75
C MET A 209 17.92 10.77 -4.14
N VAL A 210 17.47 12.02 -4.25
CA VAL A 210 16.18 12.48 -3.74
C VAL A 210 15.18 12.46 -4.89
N LEU A 211 14.08 11.72 -4.72
CA LEU A 211 12.98 11.73 -5.68
C LEU A 211 12.15 13.01 -5.53
N PRO A 212 11.57 13.53 -6.62
CA PRO A 212 10.65 14.65 -6.56
C PRO A 212 9.42 14.32 -5.70
N THR A 213 8.78 15.34 -5.14
CA THR A 213 7.47 15.21 -4.48
C THR A 213 6.35 15.31 -5.51
N LEU A 214 5.25 14.63 -5.27
CA LEU A 214 4.03 14.77 -6.07
C LEU A 214 3.14 15.80 -5.38
N ASP A 215 2.96 16.96 -6.00
CA ASP A 215 2.01 17.97 -5.56
C ASP A 215 0.61 17.66 -6.12
N GLU A 216 -0.46 18.10 -5.46
CA GLU A 216 -1.85 17.79 -5.84
C GLU A 216 -2.24 18.25 -7.26
N GLU A 217 -1.58 19.29 -7.78
CA GLU A 217 -1.81 19.84 -9.11
C GLU A 217 -1.02 19.12 -10.21
N VAL A 218 -0.08 18.25 -9.84
CA VAL A 218 0.84 17.61 -10.79
C VAL A 218 0.19 16.36 -11.38
N LEU A 219 0.07 16.35 -12.71
CA LEU A 219 -0.39 15.18 -13.46
C LEU A 219 0.69 14.08 -13.51
N PRO A 220 0.29 12.79 -13.57
CA PRO A 220 1.21 11.65 -13.61
C PRO A 220 2.36 11.78 -14.63
N GLU A 221 2.08 12.23 -15.85
CA GLU A 221 3.11 12.38 -16.90
C GLU A 221 4.20 13.38 -16.54
N THR A 222 3.82 14.47 -15.87
CA THR A 222 4.79 15.47 -15.40
C THR A 222 5.69 14.87 -14.34
N TYR A 223 5.11 14.16 -13.37
CA TYR A 223 5.89 13.47 -12.36
C TYR A 223 6.81 12.39 -12.95
N PHE A 224 6.35 11.63 -13.95
CA PHE A 224 7.18 10.63 -14.64
C PHE A 224 8.38 11.26 -15.32
N ARG A 225 8.23 12.44 -15.93
CA ARG A 225 9.34 13.20 -16.53
C ARG A 225 10.34 13.62 -15.45
N ASP A 226 9.87 14.21 -14.35
CA ASP A 226 10.75 14.73 -13.29
C ASP A 226 11.54 13.59 -12.61
N VAL A 227 10.90 12.42 -12.40
CA VAL A 227 11.59 11.20 -11.95
C VAL A 227 12.58 10.69 -13.01
N THR A 228 12.21 10.73 -14.30
CA THR A 228 13.11 10.32 -15.39
C THR A 228 14.39 11.15 -15.40
N GLU A 229 14.29 12.47 -15.26
CA GLU A 229 15.45 13.37 -15.16
C GLU A 229 16.33 13.05 -13.96
N THR A 230 15.72 12.70 -12.83
CA THR A 230 16.41 12.31 -11.60
C THR A 230 17.22 11.02 -11.79
N VAL A 231 16.65 10.00 -12.47
CA VAL A 231 17.31 8.70 -12.67
C VAL A 231 18.20 8.64 -13.91
N ALA A 232 18.18 9.65 -14.78
CA ALA A 232 18.85 9.65 -16.10
C ALA A 232 20.37 9.39 -16.05
N ARG A 233 21.02 9.68 -14.92
CA ARG A 233 22.46 9.47 -14.74
C ARG A 233 22.84 8.02 -14.43
N ARG A 234 21.86 7.14 -14.19
CA ARG A 234 22.07 5.73 -13.86
C ARG A 234 21.95 4.87 -15.11
N ILE A 235 22.88 3.93 -15.27
CA ILE A 235 22.92 3.03 -16.41
C ILE A 235 21.75 2.04 -16.29
N ASN A 236 21.00 1.82 -17.37
CA ASN A 236 19.88 0.89 -17.47
C ASN A 236 18.64 1.21 -16.60
N TRP A 237 18.62 2.36 -15.91
CA TRP A 237 17.44 2.77 -15.16
C TRP A 237 16.50 3.55 -16.07
N ARG A 238 15.20 3.35 -15.91
CA ARG A 238 14.19 4.10 -16.66
C ARG A 238 12.87 4.16 -15.91
N VAL A 239 12.06 5.15 -16.27
CA VAL A 239 10.63 5.14 -15.94
C VAL A 239 9.88 4.41 -17.05
N ALA A 240 9.13 3.38 -16.67
CA ALA A 240 8.23 2.63 -17.51
C ALA A 240 6.80 3.11 -17.29
N ARG A 241 6.09 3.41 -18.39
CA ARG A 241 4.69 3.83 -18.37
C ARG A 241 3.81 2.59 -18.23
N GLU A 242 3.60 2.14 -17.01
CA GLU A 242 2.70 1.02 -16.71
C GLU A 242 1.63 1.45 -15.70
N MET A 243 0.42 0.91 -15.81
CA MET A 243 -0.63 1.07 -14.81
C MET A 243 -1.09 -0.31 -14.32
N VAL A 244 -1.09 -0.50 -13.01
CA VAL A 244 -1.41 -1.80 -12.40
C VAL A 244 -2.25 -1.63 -11.15
N LEU A 245 -3.42 -2.25 -11.13
CA LEU A 245 -4.22 -2.44 -9.93
C LEU A 245 -3.63 -3.57 -9.09
N GLY A 246 -3.37 -3.32 -7.82
CA GLY A 246 -2.84 -4.32 -6.90
C GLY A 246 -2.92 -3.92 -5.43
N LEU A 247 -2.52 -4.83 -4.56
CA LEU A 247 -2.42 -4.59 -3.12
C LEU A 247 -1.01 -4.12 -2.77
N PHE A 248 -0.91 -2.93 -2.18
CA PHE A 248 0.32 -2.28 -1.75
C PHE A 248 0.16 -1.84 -0.29
N SER A 249 1.18 -2.12 0.53
CA SER A 249 1.14 -1.82 1.97
C SER A 249 2.28 -0.87 2.34
N PHE A 250 1.91 0.25 2.96
CA PHE A 250 2.81 1.31 3.42
C PHE A 250 3.05 1.30 4.93
N SER A 251 2.30 0.48 5.67
CA SER A 251 2.11 0.62 7.12
C SER A 251 3.43 0.74 7.88
N LYS A 252 4.44 -0.06 7.52
CA LYS A 252 5.74 -0.01 8.22
C LYS A 252 6.47 1.32 8.02
N LEU A 253 6.40 1.92 6.84
CA LEU A 253 7.19 3.11 6.54
C LEU A 253 6.54 4.41 7.02
N LEU A 254 5.21 4.45 7.04
CA LEU A 254 4.47 5.51 7.74
C LEU A 254 4.81 5.47 9.23
N MET A 255 4.73 4.29 9.87
CA MET A 255 5.16 4.12 11.26
C MET A 255 6.63 4.51 11.48
N TYR A 256 7.53 4.20 10.55
CA TYR A 256 8.94 4.62 10.64
C TYR A 256 9.11 6.15 10.70
N ARG A 257 8.31 6.89 9.92
CA ARG A 257 8.27 8.35 9.93
C ARG A 257 7.58 8.88 11.19
N ASP A 258 6.49 8.28 11.62
CA ASP A 258 5.77 8.72 12.83
C ASP A 258 6.62 8.57 14.10
N LEU A 259 7.51 7.56 14.12
CA LEU A 259 8.46 7.36 15.21
C LEU A 259 9.66 8.32 15.17
N ASP A 260 9.70 9.28 14.23
CA ASP A 260 10.79 10.24 14.10
C ASP A 260 10.71 11.40 15.10
N PRO A 261 11.61 11.52 16.09
CA PRO A 261 11.51 12.56 17.12
C PRO A 261 11.49 13.99 16.54
N ASP A 262 12.18 14.21 15.42
CA ASP A 262 12.31 15.53 14.79
C ASP A 262 11.04 15.97 14.05
N ARG A 263 10.09 15.05 13.84
CA ARG A 263 8.78 15.34 13.21
C ARG A 263 7.70 15.71 14.21
N TRP A 264 7.95 15.58 15.50
CA TRP A 264 7.00 15.93 16.55
C TRP A 264 7.14 17.41 16.94
N PRO A 265 6.04 18.07 17.37
CA PRO A 265 6.11 19.46 17.80
C PRO A 265 7.06 19.66 18.99
N GLU A 266 7.70 20.83 19.03
CA GLU A 266 8.64 21.20 20.09
C GLU A 266 7.97 21.14 21.47
N GLY A 267 8.61 20.47 22.43
CA GLY A 267 8.06 20.22 23.78
C GLY A 267 7.13 19.00 23.89
N SER A 268 6.83 18.32 22.78
CA SER A 268 6.02 17.10 22.75
C SER A 268 6.67 16.00 21.91
N ARG A 269 7.99 15.87 21.96
CA ARG A 269 8.65 14.83 21.17
C ARG A 269 8.25 13.45 21.69
N ILE A 270 8.25 12.47 20.79
CA ILE A 270 7.88 11.09 21.14
C ILE A 270 8.70 10.52 22.30
N ILE A 271 9.98 10.91 22.42
CA ILE A 271 10.86 10.46 23.50
C ILE A 271 10.63 11.16 24.83
N ASP A 272 9.89 12.27 24.84
CA ASP A 272 9.51 12.99 26.06
C ASP A 272 8.21 12.40 26.65
N HIS A 273 7.51 11.54 25.90
CA HIS A 273 6.28 10.89 26.34
C HIS A 273 6.56 9.76 27.35
N GLU A 274 5.91 9.83 28.51
CA GLU A 274 6.16 8.93 29.64
C GLU A 274 5.93 7.46 29.27
N ASN A 275 4.81 7.15 28.61
CA ASN A 275 4.51 5.77 28.18
C ASN A 275 5.53 5.20 27.20
N ILE A 276 6.01 6.01 26.23
CA ILE A 276 7.03 5.57 25.27
C ILE A 276 8.35 5.30 25.99
N THR A 277 8.73 6.20 26.89
CA THR A 277 9.92 6.03 27.73
C THR A 277 9.84 4.75 28.57
N ARG A 278 8.68 4.44 29.16
CA ARG A 278 8.46 3.19 29.92
C ARG A 278 8.54 1.94 29.05
N VAL A 279 7.94 1.96 27.86
CA VAL A 279 7.94 0.83 26.91
C VAL A 279 9.34 0.55 26.35
N LEU A 280 10.07 1.59 25.95
CA LEU A 280 11.40 1.45 25.34
C LEU A 280 12.53 1.32 26.35
N GLY A 281 12.42 2.03 27.48
CA GLY A 281 13.42 2.08 28.53
C GLY A 281 13.38 0.87 29.48
N GLY A 282 12.21 0.21 29.57
CA GLY A 282 11.92 -0.75 30.63
C GLY A 282 11.78 -0.08 32.00
N ARG A 283 11.10 -0.73 32.94
CA ARG A 283 11.11 -0.31 34.35
C ARG A 283 12.42 -0.77 35.00
N ASN A 284 13.25 0.17 35.46
CA ASN A 284 14.44 -0.11 36.26
C ASN A 284 14.15 -0.25 37.77
N GLU A 285 12.90 -0.02 38.20
CA GLU A 285 12.52 -0.16 39.60
C GLU A 285 11.86 -1.53 39.85
N PRO A 286 12.44 -2.38 40.71
CA PRO A 286 11.75 -3.52 41.27
C PRO A 286 10.81 -3.03 42.39
N GLU A 287 9.75 -2.29 42.04
CA GLU A 287 8.67 -2.05 42.99
C GLU A 287 7.65 -3.18 42.91
N SER A 288 7.62 -3.98 43.97
CA SER A 288 6.52 -4.83 44.43
C SER A 288 5.84 -5.71 43.37
N GLY A 289 6.50 -6.82 43.07
CA GLY A 289 5.90 -7.99 42.46
C GLY A 289 5.91 -7.93 40.94
N ASN A 290 6.71 -8.80 40.34
CA ASN A 290 6.45 -9.30 39.00
C ASN A 290 5.07 -10.00 39.01
N LYS A 291 4.00 -9.23 38.93
CA LYS A 291 2.66 -9.73 38.62
C LYS A 291 2.68 -10.05 37.12
N ILE A 292 3.19 -11.24 36.82
CA ILE A 292 3.09 -11.87 35.49
C ILE A 292 1.60 -12.04 35.10
N TYR A 293 0.73 -12.08 36.12
CA TYR A 293 -0.71 -12.13 35.99
C TYR A 293 -1.33 -10.92 36.71
N GLY A 294 -2.33 -10.30 36.08
CA GLY A 294 -3.13 -9.23 36.70
C GLY A 294 -3.79 -9.71 37.98
N GLU A 295 -4.10 -8.79 38.89
CA GLU A 295 -4.88 -9.11 40.08
C GLU A 295 -6.35 -9.26 39.68
N GLU A 296 -6.92 -10.44 39.88
CA GLU A 296 -8.36 -10.63 39.70
C GLU A 296 -9.09 -10.14 40.95
N TYR A 297 -9.95 -9.15 40.78
CA TYR A 297 -10.82 -8.64 41.83
C TYR A 297 -12.06 -9.51 41.99
N ASP A 298 -12.58 -9.60 43.21
CA ASP A 298 -13.91 -10.16 43.49
C ASP A 298 -14.97 -9.17 43.01
N ILE A 299 -15.31 -9.23 41.72
CA ILE A 299 -16.24 -8.32 41.04
C ILE A 299 -17.64 -8.28 41.66
N ASP A 300 -18.08 -9.36 42.32
CA ASP A 300 -19.39 -9.39 43.01
C ASP A 300 -19.40 -8.48 44.25
N ARG A 301 -18.22 -8.19 44.80
CA ARG A 301 -18.04 -7.38 46.01
C ARG A 301 -17.36 -6.04 45.75
N ASP A 302 -16.75 -5.86 44.58
CA ASP A 302 -16.07 -4.63 44.23
C ASP A 302 -17.08 -3.57 43.74
N PRO A 303 -17.27 -2.46 44.48
CA PRO A 303 -18.19 -1.41 44.07
C PRO A 303 -17.81 -0.76 42.73
N ARG A 304 -16.54 -0.84 42.30
CA ARG A 304 -16.04 -0.33 41.01
C ARG A 304 -16.57 -1.14 39.84
N ALA A 305 -16.88 -2.43 40.04
CA ALA A 305 -17.46 -3.28 39.00
C ALA A 305 -18.85 -2.76 38.60
N ALA A 306 -19.66 -2.33 39.57
CA ALA A 306 -20.99 -1.76 39.31
C ALA A 306 -20.96 -0.37 38.63
N ASP A 307 -19.89 0.40 38.83
CA ASP A 307 -19.70 1.72 38.20
C ASP A 307 -19.06 1.62 36.80
N THR A 308 -18.50 0.46 36.47
CA THR A 308 -17.89 0.20 35.17
C THR A 308 -18.97 -0.05 34.11
N ARG A 309 -19.04 0.83 33.10
CA ARG A 309 -19.99 0.67 31.99
C ARG A 309 -19.44 -0.27 30.93
N LEU A 310 -19.99 -1.47 30.86
CA LEU A 310 -19.65 -2.46 29.85
C LEU A 310 -20.59 -2.36 28.64
N ILE A 311 -20.04 -2.46 27.43
CA ILE A 311 -20.81 -2.50 26.16
C ILE A 311 -21.18 -3.95 25.82
N LEU A 312 -20.32 -4.90 26.19
CA LEU A 312 -20.49 -6.34 26.05
C LEU A 312 -20.27 -7.00 27.40
N ASP A 313 -20.84 -8.18 27.60
CA ASP A 313 -20.58 -8.97 28.80
C ASP A 313 -19.08 -9.28 28.90
N ALA A 314 -18.52 -9.08 30.09
CA ALA A 314 -17.11 -9.32 30.39
C ALA A 314 -17.01 -10.34 31.53
N ASP A 315 -16.02 -11.24 31.47
CA ASP A 315 -15.74 -12.13 32.59
C ASP A 315 -15.03 -11.40 33.75
N SER A 316 -14.75 -12.12 34.84
CA SER A 316 -14.12 -11.54 36.04
C SER A 316 -12.72 -10.99 35.77
N SER A 317 -11.96 -11.62 34.87
CA SER A 317 -10.61 -11.19 34.52
C SER A 317 -10.63 -9.93 33.67
N GLN A 318 -11.51 -9.88 32.67
CA GLN A 318 -11.74 -8.72 31.79
C GLN A 318 -12.24 -7.51 32.59
N THR A 319 -13.23 -7.73 33.45
CA THR A 319 -13.76 -6.67 34.32
C THR A 319 -12.67 -6.12 35.25
N SER A 320 -11.79 -6.97 35.77
CA SER A 320 -10.67 -6.55 36.61
C SER A 320 -9.68 -5.66 35.86
N VAL A 321 -9.33 -6.05 34.63
CA VAL A 321 -8.49 -5.24 33.73
C VAL A 321 -9.13 -3.88 33.44
N ILE A 322 -10.44 -3.84 33.17
CA ILE A 322 -11.15 -2.59 32.93
C ILE A 322 -11.14 -1.70 34.18
N ILE A 323 -11.26 -2.29 35.37
CA ILE A 323 -11.16 -1.55 36.64
C ILE A 323 -9.77 -0.91 36.79
N ASP A 324 -8.70 -1.65 36.49
CA ASP A 324 -7.33 -1.11 36.56
C ASP A 324 -7.11 0.08 35.62
N VAL A 325 -7.63 0.00 34.40
CA VAL A 325 -7.51 1.09 33.42
C VAL A 325 -8.39 2.29 33.79
N VAL A 326 -9.68 2.05 34.10
CA VAL A 326 -10.67 3.12 34.26
C VAL A 326 -10.57 3.80 35.62
N HIS A 327 -10.47 3.02 36.69
CA HIS A 327 -10.50 3.51 38.07
C HIS A 327 -9.11 3.76 38.62
N ASN A 328 -8.16 2.83 38.39
CA ASN A 328 -6.81 2.95 38.93
C ASN A 328 -5.87 3.78 38.03
N LYS A 329 -6.33 4.16 36.83
CA LYS A 329 -5.57 4.96 35.83
C LYS A 329 -4.24 4.31 35.45
N GLU A 330 -4.19 2.98 35.48
CA GLU A 330 -3.00 2.23 35.13
C GLU A 330 -2.83 2.14 33.61
N ASN A 331 -1.57 2.17 33.16
CA ASN A 331 -1.20 1.90 31.77
C ASN A 331 -0.66 0.47 31.72
N LEU A 332 -1.36 -0.43 31.05
CA LEU A 332 -1.05 -1.86 31.03
C LEU A 332 -1.18 -2.44 29.61
N VAL A 333 -0.56 -3.59 29.40
CA VAL A 333 -0.65 -4.37 28.15
C VAL A 333 -1.48 -5.61 28.44
N VAL A 334 -2.57 -5.82 27.70
CA VAL A 334 -3.46 -6.98 27.83
C VAL A 334 -3.14 -7.96 26.71
N GLU A 335 -2.94 -9.23 27.06
CA GLU A 335 -2.81 -10.33 26.08
C GLU A 335 -4.08 -11.19 26.16
N GLY A 336 -4.92 -11.12 25.12
CA GLY A 336 -6.23 -11.79 25.08
C GLY A 336 -7.38 -10.79 24.81
N PRO A 337 -8.63 -11.27 24.76
CA PRO A 337 -9.78 -10.39 24.66
C PRO A 337 -9.89 -9.54 25.94
N PRO A 338 -9.85 -8.20 25.85
CA PRO A 338 -9.96 -7.32 27.01
C PRO A 338 -11.36 -7.31 27.61
#